data_AF-X1RD89-F1
#
_entry.id   AF-X1RD89-F1
#
_cell.length_a   1.000
_cell.length_b   1.000
_cell.length_c   1.000
_cell.angle_alpha   90.00
_cell.angle_beta   90.00
_cell.angle_gamma   90.00
#
_symmetry.space_group_name_H-M   'P 1'
#
loop_
_entity.id
_entity.type
_entity.pdbx_description
1 polymer ?
#
loop_
_entity_poly.entity_id
_entity_poly.type
_entity_poly.pdbx_seq_one_letter_code
_entity_poly.pdbx_strand_id
1 'polypeptide(L)'
;YNYEHYMESLANIISLGANSCGFSHFGFLNKKENVNEILLEDQSFTREFRSLIIKFYNERPETRYIVDKIWPYFKKRSETFDITHPVFSNMLVALVFGMLMDLGYRKSSSKFK
;
A
#
# COMPACT_ATOMS: atom_id res chain seq x y z
N TYR A 1 -0.86 -2.26 -11.18
CA TYR A 1 -0.78 -2.93 -9.87
C TYR A 1 -1.60 -4.21 -9.96
N ASN A 2 -1.09 -5.32 -9.44
CA ASN A 2 -1.81 -6.59 -9.29
C ASN A 2 -1.54 -7.10 -7.88
N TYR A 3 -2.59 -7.33 -7.09
CA TYR A 3 -2.45 -7.69 -5.68
C TYR A 3 -1.78 -9.05 -5.49
N GLU A 4 -2.22 -10.08 -6.22
CA GLU A 4 -1.71 -11.44 -6.08
C GLU A 4 -0.22 -11.51 -6.44
N HIS A 5 0.17 -10.93 -7.58
CA HIS A 5 1.57 -10.90 -8.01
C HIS A 5 2.46 -10.11 -7.03
N TYR A 6 1.93 -9.02 -6.45
CA TYR A 6 2.65 -8.26 -5.43
C TYR A 6 2.86 -9.10 -4.16
N MET A 7 1.80 -9.76 -3.67
CA MET A 7 1.88 -10.59 -2.46
C MET A 7 2.80 -11.80 -2.65
N GLU A 8 2.78 -12.42 -3.83
CA GLU A 8 3.70 -13.49 -4.21
C GLU A 8 5.15 -12.98 -4.24
N SER A 9 5.40 -11.84 -4.88
CA SER A 9 6.74 -11.23 -4.94
C SER A 9 7.26 -10.89 -3.54
N LEU A 10 6.41 -10.35 -2.68
CA LEU A 10 6.76 -10.03 -1.29
C LEU A 10 7.06 -11.30 -0.48
N ALA A 11 6.25 -12.35 -0.62
CA ALA A 11 6.51 -13.64 0.01
C ALA A 11 7.84 -14.24 -0.43
N ASN A 12 8.17 -14.14 -1.72
CA ASN A 12 9.46 -14.57 -2.26
C ASN A 12 10.61 -13.77 -1.63
N ILE A 13 10.49 -12.44 -1.52
CA ILE A 13 11.51 -11.60 -0.86
C ILE A 13 11.71 -12.00 0.60
N ILE A 14 10.62 -12.20 1.35
CA ILE A 14 10.68 -12.64 2.76
C ILE A 14 11.42 -13.98 2.87
N SER A 15 11.13 -14.91 1.96
CA SER A 15 11.74 -16.27 1.97
C SER A 15 13.26 -16.27 1.77
N LEU A 16 13.83 -15.21 1.17
CA LEU A 16 15.28 -15.06 1.02
C LEU A 16 16.00 -14.91 2.37
N GLY A 17 15.28 -14.52 3.42
CA GLY A 17 15.84 -14.39 4.77
C GLY A 17 17.00 -13.39 4.84
N ALA A 18 16.92 -12.31 4.04
CA ALA A 18 17.99 -11.34 3.86
C ALA A 18 18.40 -10.65 5.18
N ASN A 19 19.71 -10.49 5.39
CA ASN A 19 20.23 -9.79 6.58
C ASN A 19 20.12 -8.27 6.46
N SER A 20 19.95 -7.76 5.24
CA SER A 20 19.92 -6.33 4.96
C SER A 20 19.05 -6.03 3.73
N CYS A 21 18.48 -4.82 3.66
CA CYS A 21 17.56 -4.41 2.61
C CYS A 21 17.68 -2.91 2.33
N GLY A 22 17.78 -2.53 1.05
CA GLY A 22 17.77 -1.14 0.61
C GLY A 22 16.40 -0.76 0.03
N PHE A 23 15.91 0.41 0.41
CA PHE A 23 14.68 1.02 -0.09
C PHE A 23 15.05 2.28 -0.87
N SER A 24 14.63 2.36 -2.13
CA SER A 24 15.03 3.43 -3.08
C SER A 24 14.80 4.86 -2.58
N HIS A 25 13.87 5.06 -1.64
CA HIS A 25 13.53 6.37 -1.09
C HIS A 25 13.69 6.49 0.43
N PHE A 26 13.93 5.39 1.14
CA PHE A 26 13.87 5.34 2.60
C PHE A 26 15.15 4.79 3.25
N GLY A 27 16.21 4.64 2.46
CA GLY A 27 17.53 4.27 2.97
C GLY A 27 17.72 2.76 3.06
N PHE A 28 18.33 2.28 4.13
CA PHE A 28 18.83 0.92 4.23
C PHE A 28 18.70 0.37 5.66
N LEU A 29 18.31 -0.90 5.77
CA LEU A 29 18.26 -1.67 7.00
C LEU A 29 19.37 -2.72 6.99
N ASN A 30 20.11 -2.83 8.09
CA ASN A 30 21.30 -3.70 8.20
C ASN A 30 21.17 -4.82 9.23
N LYS A 31 19.97 -5.03 9.79
CA LYS A 31 19.69 -6.10 10.75
C LYS A 31 18.58 -7.00 10.20
N LYS A 32 18.81 -8.30 10.26
CA LYS A 32 17.89 -9.32 9.75
C LYS A 32 16.51 -9.20 10.40
N GLU A 33 16.47 -8.96 11.70
CA GLU A 33 15.24 -8.85 12.49
C GLU A 33 14.41 -7.66 11.98
N ASN A 34 15.04 -6.50 11.78
CA ASN A 34 14.38 -5.30 11.29
C ASN A 34 13.87 -5.47 9.85
N VAL A 35 14.65 -6.13 8.98
CA VAL A 35 14.23 -6.45 7.61
C VAL A 35 12.99 -7.33 7.63
N ASN A 36 13.03 -8.41 8.42
CA ASN A 36 11.91 -9.35 8.51
C ASN A 36 10.67 -8.69 9.12
N GLU A 37 10.83 -7.89 10.17
CA GLU A 37 9.74 -7.14 10.81
C GLU A 37 9.02 -6.23 9.81
N ILE A 38 9.75 -5.39 9.08
CA ILE A 38 9.15 -4.47 8.10
C ILE A 38 8.45 -5.21 6.96
N LEU A 39 9.05 -6.29 6.44
CA LEU A 39 8.45 -7.03 5.33
C LEU A 39 7.19 -7.79 5.76
N LEU A 40 7.17 -8.35 6.97
CA LEU A 40 6.00 -9.03 7.53
C LEU A 40 4.89 -8.04 7.89
N GLU A 41 5.25 -6.87 8.44
CA GLU A 41 4.30 -5.78 8.69
C GLU A 41 3.68 -5.32 7.37
N ASP A 42 4.47 -5.08 6.33
CA ASP A 42 3.97 -4.63 5.03
C ASP A 42 3.08 -5.69 4.36
N GLN A 43 3.41 -6.98 4.51
CA GLN A 43 2.58 -8.09 4.06
C GLN A 43 1.22 -8.10 4.79
N SER A 44 1.24 -7.96 6.12
CA SER A 44 0.02 -7.90 6.94
C SER A 44 -0.83 -6.70 6.57
N PHE A 45 -0.21 -5.52 6.50
CA PHE A 45 -0.89 -4.28 6.16
C PHE A 45 -1.49 -4.33 4.77
N THR A 46 -0.82 -4.89 3.76
CA THR A 46 -1.38 -4.96 2.40
C THR A 46 -2.67 -5.80 2.36
N ARG A 47 -2.75 -6.88 3.14
CA ARG A 47 -3.99 -7.68 3.30
C ARG A 47 -5.10 -6.88 3.98
N GLU A 48 -4.76 -6.18 5.06
CA GLU A 48 -5.71 -5.31 5.78
C GLU A 48 -6.21 -4.18 4.86
N PHE A 49 -5.29 -3.50 4.18
CA PHE A 49 -5.57 -2.42 3.24
C PHE A 49 -6.55 -2.87 2.16
N ARG A 50 -6.32 -4.00 1.50
CA ARG A 50 -7.27 -4.56 0.51
C ARG A 50 -8.65 -4.76 1.12
N SER A 51 -8.72 -5.35 2.31
CA SER A 51 -9.98 -5.62 3.02
C SER A 51 -10.74 -4.33 3.37
N LEU A 52 -10.02 -3.30 3.82
CA LEU A 52 -10.58 -1.98 4.11
C LEU A 52 -11.10 -1.29 2.85
N ILE A 53 -10.38 -1.40 1.72
CA ILE A 53 -10.85 -0.87 0.44
C ILE A 53 -12.18 -1.50 0.03
N ILE A 54 -12.29 -2.84 0.11
CA ILE A 54 -13.54 -3.55 -0.20
C ILE A 54 -14.67 -3.08 0.73
N LYS A 55 -14.41 -3.00 2.03
CA LYS A 55 -15.36 -2.52 3.03
C LYS A 55 -15.86 -1.11 2.70
N PHE A 56 -14.96 -0.14 2.55
CA PHE A 56 -15.33 1.26 2.34
C PHE A 56 -15.97 1.49 0.97
N TYR A 57 -15.60 0.70 -0.04
CA TYR A 57 -16.27 0.73 -1.33
C TYR A 57 -17.75 0.29 -1.20
N ASN A 58 -18.01 -0.78 -0.46
CA ASN A 58 -19.37 -1.28 -0.21
C ASN A 58 -20.21 -0.30 0.64
N GLU A 59 -19.57 0.48 1.53
CA GLU A 59 -20.23 1.55 2.27
C GLU A 59 -20.58 2.74 1.36
N ARG A 60 -19.60 3.22 0.57
CA ARG A 60 -19.79 4.30 -0.40
C ARG A 60 -18.75 4.20 -1.54
N PRO A 61 -19.16 3.94 -2.79
CA PRO A 61 -18.23 3.65 -3.89
C PRO A 61 -17.57 4.90 -4.49
N GLU A 62 -17.27 5.92 -3.68
CA GLU A 62 -16.58 7.14 -4.08
C GLU A 62 -15.11 7.11 -3.66
N THR A 63 -14.20 7.37 -4.60
CA THR A 63 -12.75 7.29 -4.31
C THR A 63 -12.34 8.26 -3.21
N ARG A 64 -12.90 9.48 -3.19
CA ARG A 64 -12.62 10.49 -2.15
C ARG A 64 -13.00 9.98 -0.76
N TYR A 65 -14.20 9.43 -0.62
CA TYR A 65 -14.66 8.84 0.63
C TYR A 65 -13.71 7.74 1.14
N ILE A 66 -13.30 6.85 0.24
CA ILE A 66 -12.40 5.74 0.59
C ILE A 66 -11.03 6.28 1.03
N VAL A 67 -10.46 7.26 0.32
CA VAL A 67 -9.20 7.93 0.71
C VAL A 67 -9.30 8.53 2.12
N ASP A 68 -10.37 9.27 2.40
CA ASP A 68 -10.61 9.90 3.71
C ASP A 68 -10.70 8.86 4.84
N LYS A 69 -11.30 7.69 4.57
CA LYS A 69 -11.43 6.58 5.54
C LYS A 69 -10.15 5.77 5.72
N ILE A 70 -9.32 5.67 4.70
CA ILE A 70 -8.07 4.92 4.73
C ILE A 70 -6.95 5.70 5.42
N TRP A 71 -6.92 7.03 5.27
CA TRP A 71 -5.87 7.88 5.81
C TRP A 71 -5.47 7.58 7.28
N PRO A 72 -6.40 7.43 8.23
CA PRO A 72 -6.07 7.13 9.63
C PRO A 72 -5.26 5.84 9.83
N TYR A 73 -5.35 4.88 8.91
CA TYR A 73 -4.59 3.63 8.98
C TYR A 73 -3.13 3.83 8.57
N PHE A 74 -2.87 4.68 7.56
CA PHE A 74 -1.51 5.05 7.18
C PHE A 74 -0.83 5.93 8.23
N LYS A 75 -1.57 6.87 8.84
CA LYS A 75 -1.05 7.70 9.93
C LYS A 75 -0.53 6.87 11.12
N LYS A 76 -1.10 5.68 11.37
CA LYS A 76 -0.63 4.78 12.44
C LYS A 76 0.71 4.10 12.11
N ARG A 77 1.07 3.98 10.83
CA ARG A 77 2.32 3.32 10.39
C ARG A 77 3.53 4.25 10.40
N SER A 78 3.29 5.56 10.41
CA SER A 78 4.37 6.53 10.30
C SER A 78 3.97 7.84 10.97
N GLU A 79 4.79 8.26 11.93
CA GLU A 79 4.68 9.55 12.59
C GLU A 79 4.99 10.72 11.64
N THR A 80 5.72 10.46 10.55
CA THR A 80 6.15 11.47 9.56
C THR A 80 5.21 11.57 8.36
N PHE A 81 4.29 10.63 8.21
CA PHE A 81 3.32 10.65 7.13
C PHE A 81 2.24 11.70 7.43
N ASP A 82 2.18 12.74 6.61
CA ASP A 82 1.22 13.86 6.72
C ASP A 82 0.43 14.02 5.41
N ILE A 83 -0.88 13.76 5.45
CA ILE A 83 -1.76 13.87 4.27
C ILE A 83 -1.88 15.30 3.74
N THR A 84 -1.56 16.30 4.56
CA THR A 84 -1.59 17.68 4.10
C THR A 84 -0.43 17.97 3.13
N HIS A 85 0.64 17.17 3.17
CA HIS A 85 1.73 17.27 2.23
C HIS A 85 1.33 16.69 0.86
N PRO A 86 1.44 17.46 -0.25
CA PRO A 86 0.96 17.05 -1.57
C PRO A 86 1.52 15.72 -2.08
N VAL A 87 2.76 15.38 -1.73
CA VAL A 87 3.37 14.10 -2.13
C VAL A 87 2.65 12.93 -1.48
N PHE A 88 2.39 13.00 -0.17
CA PHE A 88 1.76 11.91 0.57
C PHE A 88 0.28 11.76 0.24
N SER A 89 -0.44 12.86 0.01
CA SER A 89 -1.82 12.79 -0.48
C SER A 89 -1.91 12.17 -1.88
N ASN A 90 -1.04 12.57 -2.81
CA ASN A 90 -1.00 11.98 -4.15
C ASN A 90 -0.61 10.49 -4.10
N MET A 91 0.35 10.11 -3.25
CA MET A 91 0.70 8.71 -3.03
C MET A 91 -0.48 7.91 -2.49
N LEU A 92 -1.20 8.42 -1.49
CA LEU A 92 -2.35 7.71 -0.93
C LEU A 92 -3.46 7.52 -1.98
N VAL A 93 -3.77 8.58 -2.74
CA VAL A 93 -4.73 8.50 -3.85
C VAL A 93 -4.31 7.44 -4.87
N ALA A 94 -3.03 7.42 -5.25
CA ALA A 94 -2.50 6.43 -6.20
C ALA A 94 -2.61 5.00 -5.67
N LEU A 95 -2.32 4.76 -4.39
CA LEU A 95 -2.45 3.44 -3.75
C LEU A 95 -3.90 2.98 -3.73
N VAL A 96 -4.83 3.84 -3.29
CA VAL A 96 -6.27 3.54 -3.28
C VAL A 96 -6.75 3.24 -4.70
N PHE A 97 -6.38 4.07 -5.67
CA PHE A 97 -6.80 3.88 -7.06
C PHE A 97 -6.25 2.59 -7.66
N GLY A 98 -4.98 2.28 -7.41
CA GLY A 98 -4.34 1.04 -7.84
C GLY A 98 -5.07 -0.20 -7.31
N MET A 99 -5.45 -0.21 -6.03
CA MET A 99 -6.22 -1.30 -5.42
C MET A 99 -7.65 -1.38 -5.98
N LEU A 100 -8.32 -0.24 -6.18
CA LEU A 100 -9.65 -0.21 -6.80
C LEU A 100 -9.65 -0.74 -8.23
N MET A 101 -8.60 -0.48 -9.01
CA MET A 101 -8.46 -1.04 -10.35
C MET A 101 -8.21 -2.55 -10.31
N ASP A 102 -7.34 -3.01 -9.41
CA ASP A 102 -7.07 -4.45 -9.23
C ASP A 102 -8.33 -5.23 -8.84
N LEU A 103 -9.17 -4.65 -7.98
CA LEU A 103 -10.48 -5.19 -7.59
C LEU A 103 -11.55 -5.10 -8.71
N GLY A 104 -11.25 -4.44 -9.84
CA GLY A 104 -12.20 -4.24 -10.94
C GLY A 104 -13.24 -3.14 -10.70
N TYR A 105 -13.14 -2.38 -9.60
CA TYR A 105 -14.07 -1.30 -9.23
C TYR A 105 -13.83 0.00 -10.00
N ARG A 106 -12.67 0.11 -10.65
CA ARG A 106 -12.30 1.21 -11.55
C ARG A 106 -11.63 0.66 -12.79
N LYS A 107 -11.80 1.37 -13.89
CA LYS A 107 -11.08 1.12 -15.13
C LYS A 107 -10.09 2.26 -15.35
N SER A 108 -8.93 1.93 -15.91
CA SER A 108 -8.06 2.96 -16.47
C SER A 108 -8.85 3.71 -17.54
N SER A 109 -8.96 5.02 -17.45
CA SER A 109 -9.46 5.83 -18.55
C SER A 109 -8.37 5.88 -19.62
N SER A 110 -8.26 4.84 -20.45
CA SER A 110 -7.44 4.91 -21.65
C SER A 110 -8.13 5.83 -22.66
N LYS A 111 -7.97 7.14 -22.49
CA LYS A 111 -8.18 8.16 -23.53
C LYS A 111 -6.85 8.71 -24.04
N PHE A 112 -5.87 7.83 -24.18
CA PHE A 112 -4.68 8.10 -25.00
C PHE A 112 -4.57 6.92 -25.98
N LYS A 113 -5.20 7.13 -27.14
CA LYS A 113 -4.85 6.48 -28.41
C LYS A 113 -3.81 7.35 -29.09
#